data_AF-A0A0C2ND85-F1
#
_entry.id   AF-A0A0C2ND85-F1
#
_cell.length_a   1.000
_cell.length_b   1.000
_cell.length_c   1.000
_cell.angle_alpha   90.00
_cell.angle_beta   90.00
_cell.angle_gamma   90.00
#
_symmetry.space_group_name_H-M   'P 1'
#
loop_
_entity.id
_entity.type
_entity.pdbx_description
1 polymer ?
#
loop_
_entity_poly.entity_id
_entity_poly.type
_entity_poly.pdbx_seq_one_letter_code
_entity_poly.pdbx_strand_id
1 'polypeptide(L)'
;MLDQRGHYLPNPKFNEYSLTMKMTEDRQFAYDVNNKVMYLYVLRWVWCYEEKNGSFTHDPHALYRLGFHVVSMAHDYSKSLLFLLDNYTRLFVISLQDNYIKLLTRDVTSFQFHMDIM
;
A
#
# COMPACT_ATOMS: atom_id res chain seq x y z
N MET A 1 -30.48 6.75 -1.63
CA MET A 1 -30.60 5.29 -1.77
C MET A 1 -30.85 4.74 -0.36
N LEU A 2 -31.89 3.91 -0.18
CA LEU A 2 -32.26 3.37 1.12
C LEU A 2 -31.70 1.95 1.28
N ASP A 3 -31.40 1.51 2.51
CA ASP A 3 -31.06 0.11 2.78
C ASP A 3 -32.29 -0.80 2.67
N GLN A 4 -32.10 -2.12 2.81
CA GLN A 4 -33.20 -3.11 2.77
C GLN A 4 -34.23 -2.95 3.91
N ARG A 5 -34.00 -2.02 4.85
CA ARG A 5 -34.89 -1.69 5.98
C ARG A 5 -35.50 -0.29 5.82
N GLY A 6 -35.26 0.40 4.72
CA GLY A 6 -35.81 1.74 4.45
C GLY A 6 -35.06 2.88 5.13
N HIS A 7 -33.89 2.64 5.71
CA HIS A 7 -33.06 3.71 6.26
C HIS A 7 -32.24 4.39 5.17
N TYR A 8 -32.00 5.70 5.32
CA TYR A 8 -31.04 6.40 4.48
C TYR A 8 -29.65 5.77 4.65
N LEU A 9 -29.10 5.26 3.54
CA LEU A 9 -27.69 4.89 3.53
C LEU A 9 -26.88 6.15 3.84
N PRO A 10 -25.86 6.08 4.73
CA PRO A 10 -24.99 7.21 4.97
C PRO A 10 -24.43 7.65 3.63
N ASN A 11 -24.61 8.93 3.28
CA ASN A 11 -24.13 9.49 2.03
C ASN A 11 -22.60 9.46 2.08
N PRO A 12 -21.91 8.50 1.42
CA PRO A 12 -20.47 8.39 1.55
C PRO A 12 -19.89 9.59 0.80
N LYS A 13 -19.23 10.48 1.51
CA LYS A 13 -18.41 11.50 0.87
C LYS A 13 -17.14 10.80 0.39
N PHE A 14 -17.12 10.45 -0.90
CA PHE A 14 -15.90 10.02 -1.55
C PHE A 14 -15.03 11.24 -1.78
N ASN A 15 -13.85 11.26 -1.17
CA ASN A 15 -12.82 12.21 -1.56
C ASN A 15 -12.13 11.64 -2.81
N GLU A 16 -12.23 12.37 -3.92
CA GLU A 16 -11.50 12.01 -5.14
C GLU A 16 -10.06 12.51 -5.03
N TYR A 17 -9.12 11.58 -5.07
CA TYR A 17 -7.68 11.88 -5.08
C TYR A 17 -7.14 11.55 -6.47
N SER A 18 -6.50 12.52 -7.11
CA SER A 18 -5.93 12.36 -8.46
C SER A 18 -4.43 12.13 -8.37
N LEU A 19 -3.96 10.97 -8.81
CA LEU A 19 -2.54 10.75 -9.07
C LEU A 19 -2.20 11.30 -10.45
N THR A 20 -1.23 12.22 -10.55
CA THR A 20 -0.72 12.73 -11.83
C THR A 20 0.22 11.73 -12.53
N MET A 21 -0.07 10.44 -12.39
CA MET A 21 0.72 9.35 -12.96
C MET A 21 -0.25 8.35 -13.55
N LYS A 22 0.01 7.90 -14.78
CA LYS A 22 -0.74 6.80 -15.39
C LYS A 22 -0.49 5.54 -14.56
N MET A 23 -1.46 5.16 -13.74
CA MET A 23 -1.51 3.84 -13.11
C MET A 23 -1.72 2.83 -14.23
N THR A 24 -0.64 2.15 -14.63
CA THR A 24 -0.74 0.92 -15.42
C THR A 24 -1.14 -0.21 -14.48
N GLU A 25 -2.02 -1.11 -14.90
CA GLU A 25 -2.61 -2.18 -14.06
C GLU A 25 -1.57 -3.04 -13.30
N ASP A 26 -0.32 -3.07 -13.78
CA ASP A 26 0.75 -3.90 -13.20
C ASP A 26 1.48 -3.29 -11.98
N ARG A 27 1.16 -2.06 -11.57
CA ARG A 27 1.90 -1.40 -10.48
C ARG A 27 1.36 -1.79 -9.11
N GLN A 28 2.25 -2.32 -8.28
CA GLN A 28 1.92 -2.67 -6.90
C GLN A 28 2.06 -1.44 -6.01
N PHE A 29 1.05 -1.18 -5.19
CA PHE A 29 1.04 -0.06 -4.27
C PHE A 29 0.42 -0.44 -2.93
N ALA A 30 0.76 0.32 -1.90
CA ALA A 30 0.12 0.26 -0.59
C ALA A 30 -0.05 1.69 -0.07
N TYR A 31 -1.12 1.96 0.68
CA TYR A 31 -1.43 3.29 1.19
C TYR A 31 -1.42 3.31 2.71
N ASP A 32 -0.72 4.28 3.27
CA ASP A 32 -0.78 4.64 4.69
C ASP A 32 -1.76 5.80 4.86
N VAL A 33 -2.92 5.49 5.43
CA VAL A 33 -4.00 6.46 5.67
C VAL A 33 -3.61 7.48 6.75
N ASN A 34 -2.81 7.09 7.73
CA ASN A 34 -2.49 7.95 8.88
C ASN A 34 -1.47 9.01 8.49
N ASN A 35 -0.40 8.58 7.83
CA ASN A 35 0.64 9.50 7.39
C ASN A 35 0.33 10.13 6.01
N LYS A 36 -0.76 9.69 5.37
CA LYS A 36 -1.16 10.10 4.01
C LYS A 36 -0.04 9.90 3.00
N VAL A 37 0.49 8.68 2.97
CA VAL A 37 1.62 8.30 2.13
C VAL A 37 1.23 7.13 1.24
N MET A 38 1.63 7.15 -0.02
CA MET A 38 1.56 6.02 -0.93
C MET A 38 2.93 5.41 -1.15
N TYR A 39 3.04 4.11 -0.92
CA TYR A 39 4.17 3.31 -1.33
C TYR A 39 3.88 2.71 -2.69
N LEU A 40 4.78 2.92 -3.65
CA LEU A 40 4.62 2.45 -5.02
C LEU A 40 5.86 1.67 -5.46
N TYR A 41 5.65 0.47 -5.97
CA TYR A 41 6.73 -0.34 -6.53
C TYR A 41 6.85 -0.16 -8.05
N VAL A 42 8.02 0.33 -8.50
CA VAL A 42 8.33 0.55 -9.93
C VAL A 42 9.81 0.24 -10.17
N LEU A 43 10.11 -0.55 -11.21
CA LEU A 43 11.49 -0.84 -11.64
C LEU A 43 12.41 -1.34 -10.50
N ARG A 44 11.89 -2.21 -9.62
CA ARG A 44 12.58 -2.73 -8.42
C ARG A 44 12.78 -1.73 -7.28
N TRP A 45 12.23 -0.54 -7.39
CA TRP A 45 12.26 0.47 -6.33
C TRP A 45 10.91 0.57 -5.64
N VAL A 46 10.94 0.75 -4.32
CA VAL A 46 9.79 1.20 -3.54
C VAL A 46 9.94 2.71 -3.37
N TRP A 47 9.02 3.45 -3.97
CA TRP A 47 8.91 4.90 -3.89
C TRP A 47 7.86 5.28 -2.85
N CYS A 48 8.09 6.40 -2.19
CA CYS A 48 7.19 7.02 -1.21
C CYS A 48 6.68 8.34 -1.79
N TYR A 49 5.38 8.46 -1.92
CA TYR A 49 4.69 9.68 -2.35
C TYR A 49 3.92 10.24 -1.16
N GLU A 50 4.21 11.47 -0.76
CA GLU A 50 3.47 12.15 0.29
C GLU A 50 2.23 12.82 -0.31
N GLU A 51 1.10 12.75 0.38
CA GLU A 51 -0.08 13.54 0.02
C GLU A 51 0.00 14.93 0.65
N LYS A 52 -0.15 15.97 -0.17
CA LYS A 52 -0.26 17.36 0.26
C LYS A 52 -1.50 17.97 -0.39
N ASN A 53 -2.42 18.47 0.45
CA ASN A 53 -3.67 19.10 0.00
C ASN A 53 -4.54 18.24 -0.95
N GLY A 54 -4.60 16.92 -0.72
CA GLY A 54 -5.38 16.01 -1.54
C GLY A 54 -4.73 15.58 -2.86
N SER A 55 -3.46 15.92 -3.07
CA SER A 55 -2.67 15.50 -4.22
C SER A 55 -1.34 14.90 -3.76
N PHE A 56 -0.88 13.83 -4.42
CA PHE A 56 0.43 13.27 -4.15
C PHE A 56 1.55 14.15 -4.72
N THR A 57 2.68 14.25 -4.01
CA THR A 57 3.84 15.03 -4.44
C THR A 57 4.36 14.54 -5.79
N HIS A 58 4.79 15.47 -6.63
CA HIS A 58 5.47 15.14 -7.89
C HIS A 58 6.89 14.59 -7.67
N ASP A 59 7.48 14.90 -6.52
CA ASP A 59 8.82 14.47 -6.12
C ASP A 59 8.72 13.35 -5.07
N PRO A 60 8.68 12.07 -5.50
CA PRO A 60 8.71 10.95 -4.57
C PRO A 60 10.11 10.72 -3.99
N HIS A 61 10.16 10.10 -2.82
CA HIS A 61 11.40 9.65 -2.21
C HIS A 61 11.60 8.15 -2.43
N ALA A 62 12.78 7.74 -2.91
CA ALA A 62 13.13 6.33 -3.00
C ALA A 62 13.44 5.78 -1.60
N LEU A 63 12.74 4.73 -1.17
CA LEU A 63 12.97 4.09 0.12
C LEU A 63 13.88 2.87 0.00
N TYR A 64 13.54 1.95 -0.90
CA TYR A 64 14.22 0.67 -1.02
C TYR A 64 14.47 0.29 -2.47
N ARG A 65 15.62 -0.34 -2.73
CA ARG A 65 15.92 -1.04 -3.98
C ARG A 65 15.94 -2.54 -3.71
N LEU A 66 14.98 -3.26 -4.27
CA LEU A 66 14.78 -4.68 -4.01
C LEU A 66 15.52 -5.55 -5.03
N GLY A 67 16.06 -6.67 -4.57
CA GLY A 67 16.72 -7.68 -5.42
C GLY A 67 15.75 -8.60 -6.17
N PHE A 68 14.44 -8.49 -5.88
CA PHE A 68 13.38 -9.38 -6.37
C PHE A 68 12.20 -8.58 -6.92
N HIS A 69 11.32 -9.25 -7.67
CA HIS A 69 10.15 -8.61 -8.28
C HIS A 69 8.93 -8.73 -7.37
N VAL A 70 8.37 -7.59 -6.95
CA VAL A 70 7.17 -7.55 -6.10
C VAL A 70 5.92 -7.65 -6.95
N VAL A 71 5.02 -8.56 -6.58
CA VAL A 71 3.73 -8.82 -7.26
C VAL A 71 2.53 -8.40 -6.42
N SER A 72 2.70 -8.13 -5.12
CA SER A 72 1.65 -7.57 -4.27
C SER A 72 2.25 -6.87 -3.06
N MET A 73 1.57 -5.83 -2.57
CA MET A 73 1.98 -5.01 -1.43
C MET A 73 0.80 -4.74 -0.49
N ALA A 74 1.06 -4.70 0.81
CA ALA A 74 0.10 -4.18 1.79
C ALA A 74 0.85 -3.47 2.92
N HIS A 75 0.22 -2.46 3.51
CA HIS A 75 0.80 -1.69 4.60
C HIS A 75 -0.03 -1.83 5.88
N ASP A 76 0.66 -2.11 6.98
CA ASP A 76 0.13 -2.01 8.34
C ASP A 76 0.57 -0.68 8.93
N TYR A 77 -0.32 0.30 8.91
CA TYR A 77 -0.02 1.63 9.47
C TYR A 77 0.12 1.63 10.99
N SER A 78 -0.39 0.61 11.70
CA SER A 78 -0.34 0.59 13.17
C SER A 78 1.06 0.29 13.69
N LYS A 79 1.84 -0.44 12.89
CA LYS A 79 3.20 -0.88 13.22
C LYS A 79 4.25 -0.40 12.21
N SER A 80 3.85 0.43 11.24
CA SER A 80 4.71 0.90 10.15
C SER A 80 5.39 -0.25 9.40
N LEU A 81 4.62 -1.30 9.09
CA LEU A 81 5.12 -2.50 8.39
C LEU A 81 4.63 -2.53 6.94
N LEU A 82 5.53 -2.82 6.01
CA LEU A 82 5.23 -3.01 4.60
C LEU A 82 5.43 -4.48 4.22
N PHE A 83 4.35 -5.16 3.90
CA PHE A 83 4.34 -6.54 3.42
C PHE A 83 4.54 -6.58 1.91
N LEU A 84 5.40 -7.48 1.45
CA LEU A 84 5.75 -7.64 0.05
C LEU A 84 5.66 -9.12 -0.33
N LEU A 85 4.84 -9.44 -1.33
CA LEU A 85 4.87 -10.74 -1.99
C LEU A 85 5.68 -10.63 -3.27
N ASP A 86 6.62 -11.54 -3.47
CA ASP A 86 7.43 -11.58 -4.69
C ASP A 86 6.96 -12.64 -5.70
N ASN A 87 7.54 -12.60 -6.90
CA ASN A 87 7.25 -13.53 -7.99
C ASN A 87 7.76 -14.96 -7.76
N TYR A 88 8.47 -15.22 -6.65
CA TYR A 88 8.95 -16.54 -6.23
C TYR A 88 8.16 -17.06 -5.02
N THR A 89 6.93 -16.56 -4.81
CA THR A 89 6.01 -16.96 -3.73
C THR A 89 6.57 -16.72 -2.32
N ARG A 90 7.49 -15.76 -2.17
CA ARG A 90 8.08 -15.40 -0.87
C ARG A 90 7.41 -14.16 -0.32
N LEU A 91 6.93 -14.26 0.91
CA LEU A 91 6.35 -13.14 1.65
C LEU A 91 7.40 -12.53 2.57
N PHE A 92 7.67 -11.25 2.36
CA PHE A 92 8.56 -10.44 3.18
C PHE A 92 7.77 -9.40 3.96
N VAL A 93 8.38 -8.93 5.05
CA VAL A 93 7.96 -7.71 5.75
C VAL A 93 9.14 -6.77 5.90
N ILE A 94 8.90 -5.48 5.69
CA ILE A 94 9.83 -4.39 5.96
C ILE A 94 9.29 -3.58 7.13
N SER A 95 10.08 -3.38 8.19
CA SER A 95 9.84 -2.31 9.17
C SER A 95 10.31 -1.00 8.58
N LEU A 96 9.38 -0.09 8.31
CA LEU A 96 9.70 1.25 7.78
C LEU A 96 10.37 2.13 8.84
N GLN A 97 10.13 1.84 10.11
CA GLN A 97 10.74 2.56 11.24
C GLN A 97 12.19 2.12 11.47
N ASP A 98 12.44 0.81 11.46
CA ASP A 98 13.76 0.25 11.80
C ASP A 98 14.64 -0.01 10.58
N ASN A 99 14.12 0.21 9.36
CA ASN A 99 14.77 -0.09 8.08
C ASN A 99 15.26 -1.55 8.00
N TYR A 100 14.45 -2.48 8.50
CA TYR A 100 14.77 -3.90 8.56
C TYR A 100 13.82 -4.72 7.68
N ILE A 101 14.36 -5.69 6.93
CA ILE A 101 13.60 -6.63 6.11
C ILE A 101 13.73 -8.06 6.62
N LYS A 102 12.62 -8.79 6.64
CA LYS A 102 12.56 -10.20 7.03
C LYS A 102 11.72 -11.02 6.05
N LEU A 103 12.20 -12.21 5.71
CA LEU A 103 11.39 -13.25 5.08
C LEU A 103 10.47 -13.86 6.13
N LEU A 104 9.16 -13.80 5.93
CA LEU A 104 8.17 -14.40 6.83
C LEU A 104 7.93 -15.86 6.49
N THR A 105 7.61 -16.14 5.22
CA THR A 105 7.33 -17.49 4.75
C THR A 105 7.53 -17.61 3.24
N ARG A 106 7.55 -18.85 2.75
CA ARG A 106 7.61 -19.22 1.33
C ARG A 106 6.30 -19.89 0.92
N ASP A 107 6.13 -20.14 -0.37
CA ASP A 107 4.97 -20.83 -0.95
C ASP A 107 3.64 -20.09 -0.73
N VAL A 108 3.68 -18.76 -0.73
CA VAL A 108 2.50 -17.87 -0.66
C VAL A 108 2.05 -17.49 -2.07
N THR A 109 0.80 -17.81 -2.41
CA THR A 109 0.21 -17.44 -3.71
C THR A 109 -0.55 -16.12 -3.65
N SER A 110 -1.16 -15.81 -2.52
CA SER A 110 -1.81 -14.54 -2.24
C SER A 110 -1.80 -14.29 -0.74
N PHE A 111 -1.94 -13.02 -0.36
CA PHE A 111 -2.15 -12.64 1.03
C PHE A 111 -3.10 -11.45 1.09
N GLN A 112 -3.80 -11.32 2.20
CA GLN A 112 -4.58 -10.14 2.51
C GLN A 112 -4.25 -9.73 3.94
N PHE A 113 -3.83 -8.47 4.10
CA PHE A 113 -3.66 -7.90 5.41
C PHE A 113 -5.01 -7.43 5.93
N HIS A 114 -5.37 -7.87 7.14
CA HIS A 114 -6.55 -7.41 7.85
C HIS A 114 -6.08 -6.70 9.12
N MET A 115 -6.54 -5.47 9.31
CA MET A 115 -6.37 -4.81 10.59
C MET A 115 -7.40 -5.34 11.56
N ASP A 116 -6.93 -5.82 12.72
CA ASP A 116 -7.78 -5.92 13.89
C ASP A 116 -8.04 -4.51 14.40
N ILE A 117 -9.21 -3.99 14.05
CA ILE A 117 -9.76 -2.80 14.68
C ILE A 117 -10.44 -3.31 15.96
N MET A 118 -9.69 -3.38 17.06
CA MET A 118 -10.30 -3.52 18.39
C MET A 118 -10.76 -2.17 18.92
#